data_AF-A0A0F9DMT7-F1
#
_entry.id   AF-A0A0F9DMT7-F1
#
_cell.length_a   1.000
_cell.length_b   1.000
_cell.length_c   1.000
_cell.angle_alpha   90.00
_cell.angle_beta   90.00
_cell.angle_gamma   90.00
#
_symmetry.space_group_name_H-M   'P 1'
#
loop_
_entity.id
_entity.type
_entity.pdbx_description
1 polymer ?
#
loop_
_entity_poly.entity_id
_entity_poly.type
_entity_poly.pdbx_seq_one_letter_code
_entity_poly.pdbx_strand_id
1 'polypeptide(L)'
;MEVIEKTIEYNWKDQFTLYPIGDMHLGVVHCGENYLRETVDEIKSNKNALWLGMGDYADCITPSDFKRWDGRILAPWMKGNEDNIGPTQVRKVDEILSPIWNKCLGLIEGNHDEAIRRFNHYDFMSELLLKANEKHEVKYAGVSCLVRLNFKRKNSNEAHDYIIHARHGEGAARTSGARALAVLRLSQSMVNANITLMGHLHGQESPDIPQRLVLRSGKIKAFETIATMTGAWLKAYMQGVPPCYLERWGCSPSTLGCPRIVIEPQHDRMTLEKTRKIRVL
;
A
#
# COMPACT_ATOMS: atom_id res chain seq x y z
N MET A 1 4.75 -12.70 -11.00
CA MET A 1 4.52 -11.24 -11.04
C MET A 1 3.27 -11.06 -11.86
N GLU A 2 2.22 -10.54 -11.24
CA GLU A 2 0.91 -10.41 -11.87
C GLU A 2 0.81 -9.13 -12.69
N VAL A 3 -0.08 -9.14 -13.70
CA VAL A 3 -0.40 -7.96 -14.51
C VAL A 3 -1.89 -7.65 -14.37
N ILE A 4 -2.20 -6.43 -13.95
CA ILE A 4 -3.57 -5.93 -13.80
C ILE A 4 -3.77 -4.82 -14.81
N GLU A 5 -4.75 -4.98 -15.70
CA GLU A 5 -5.17 -3.93 -16.61
C GLU A 5 -6.51 -3.34 -16.18
N LYS A 6 -6.62 -2.01 -16.18
CA LYS A 6 -7.87 -1.30 -15.93
C LYS A 6 -8.03 -0.16 -16.94
N THR A 7 -9.10 -0.24 -17.73
CA THR A 7 -9.52 0.88 -18.58
C THR A 7 -10.49 1.76 -17.82
N ILE A 8 -10.27 3.08 -17.85
CA ILE A 8 -11.08 4.08 -17.16
C ILE A 8 -11.47 5.15 -18.17
N GLU A 9 -12.77 5.39 -18.31
CA GLU A 9 -13.25 6.51 -19.10
C GLU A 9 -13.16 7.81 -18.30
N TYR A 10 -12.75 8.91 -18.95
CA TYR A 10 -12.61 10.21 -18.31
C TYR A 10 -13.06 11.36 -19.20
N ASN A 11 -13.43 12.49 -18.56
CA ASN A 11 -13.67 13.77 -19.21
C ASN A 11 -12.46 14.70 -19.02
N TRP A 12 -12.33 15.74 -19.84
CA TRP A 12 -11.20 16.68 -19.84
C TRP A 12 -10.74 17.18 -18.46
N LYS A 13 -11.67 17.43 -17.54
CA LYS A 13 -11.40 17.99 -16.21
C LYS A 13 -11.26 16.92 -15.10
N ASP A 14 -11.47 15.65 -15.43
CA ASP A 14 -11.39 14.59 -14.42
C ASP A 14 -9.93 14.39 -13.97
N GLN A 15 -9.76 14.30 -12.66
CA GLN A 15 -8.52 13.89 -12.01
C GLN A 15 -8.77 12.62 -11.20
N PHE A 16 -7.76 11.77 -11.08
CA PHE A 16 -7.83 10.51 -10.36
C PHE A 16 -6.77 10.48 -9.28
N THR A 17 -7.08 9.84 -8.15
CA THR A 17 -6.13 9.75 -7.04
C THR A 17 -5.87 8.28 -6.72
N LEU A 18 -4.60 7.88 -6.83
CA LEU A 18 -4.14 6.55 -6.42
C LEU A 18 -3.64 6.57 -4.98
N TYR A 19 -4.18 5.66 -4.17
CA TYR A 19 -3.80 5.43 -2.79
C TYR A 19 -3.15 4.05 -2.65
N PRO A 20 -1.83 3.96 -2.40
CA PRO A 20 -1.17 2.69 -2.13
C PRO A 20 -1.25 2.39 -0.63
N ILE A 21 -2.10 1.44 -0.24
CA ILE A 21 -2.42 1.16 1.17
C ILE A 21 -1.84 -0.20 1.56
N GLY A 22 -0.94 -0.24 2.54
CA GLY A 22 -0.40 -1.45 3.14
C GLY A 22 0.31 -1.12 4.44
N ASP A 23 1.05 -2.07 5.01
CA ASP A 23 1.75 -1.88 6.29
C ASP A 23 0.79 -1.35 7.37
N MET A 24 -0.44 -1.88 7.35
CA MET A 24 -1.51 -1.48 8.26
C MET A 24 -1.21 -1.99 9.67
N HIS A 25 -0.73 -3.23 9.76
CA HIS A 25 -0.45 -3.94 11.01
C HIS A 25 -1.64 -3.93 11.98
N LEU A 26 -2.85 -4.16 11.46
CA LEU A 26 -4.06 -4.31 12.28
C LEU A 26 -3.95 -5.49 13.25
N GLY A 27 -4.33 -5.28 14.51
CA GLY A 27 -4.30 -6.31 15.55
C GLY A 27 -3.47 -5.93 16.78
N VAL A 28 -2.69 -4.85 16.71
CA VAL A 28 -1.95 -4.30 17.83
C VAL A 28 -2.41 -2.88 18.17
N VAL A 29 -2.29 -2.48 19.44
CA VAL A 29 -2.62 -1.13 19.94
C VAL A 29 -1.79 -0.02 19.28
N HIS A 30 -0.64 -0.38 18.71
CA HIS A 30 0.22 0.53 17.95
C HIS A 30 -0.33 0.85 16.56
N CYS A 31 -1.30 0.10 16.05
CA CYS A 31 -1.97 0.43 14.80
C CYS A 31 -2.78 1.72 14.97
N GLY A 32 -2.50 2.71 14.12
CA GLY A 32 -3.28 3.93 14.00
C GLY A 32 -4.61 3.70 13.27
N GLU A 33 -5.47 2.82 13.79
CA GLU A 33 -6.73 2.41 13.14
C GLU A 33 -7.61 3.60 12.75
N ASN A 34 -7.72 4.61 13.63
CA ASN A 34 -8.50 5.82 13.35
C ASN A 34 -7.99 6.53 12.09
N TYR A 35 -6.68 6.57 11.90
CA TYR A 35 -6.07 7.19 10.73
C TYR A 35 -6.22 6.34 9.47
N LEU A 36 -6.33 5.02 9.60
CA LEU A 36 -6.69 4.15 8.48
C LEU A 36 -8.13 4.39 8.06
N ARG A 37 -9.05 4.48 9.02
CA ARG A 37 -10.46 4.80 8.77
C ARG A 37 -10.65 6.18 8.14
N GLU A 38 -9.93 7.20 8.59
CA GLU A 38 -9.90 8.53 7.94
C GLU A 38 -9.54 8.42 6.45
N THR A 39 -8.51 7.66 6.10
CA THR A 39 -8.10 7.46 4.70
C THR A 39 -9.14 6.65 3.92
N VAL A 40 -9.75 5.63 4.53
CA VAL A 40 -10.84 4.87 3.90
C VAL A 40 -12.03 5.78 3.61
N ASP A 41 -12.41 6.65 4.54
CA ASP A 41 -13.52 7.60 4.37
C ASP A 41 -13.21 8.62 3.25
N GLU A 42 -11.96 9.10 3.19
CA GLU A 42 -11.49 9.94 2.09
C GLU A 42 -11.65 9.24 0.74
N ILE A 43 -11.15 8.01 0.61
CA ILE A 43 -11.25 7.21 -0.61
C ILE A 43 -12.70 6.93 -0.96
N LYS A 44 -13.54 6.61 0.03
CA LYS A 44 -14.97 6.36 -0.15
C LYS A 44 -15.66 7.59 -0.75
N SER A 45 -15.39 8.78 -0.20
CA SER A 45 -15.99 10.05 -0.65
C SER A 45 -15.53 10.52 -2.03
N ASN A 46 -14.31 10.19 -2.44
CA ASN A 46 -13.76 10.59 -3.73
C ASN A 46 -14.18 9.62 -4.85
N LYS A 47 -15.05 10.06 -5.78
CA LYS A 47 -15.55 9.22 -6.89
C LYS A 47 -14.43 8.66 -7.78
N ASN A 48 -13.34 9.40 -7.95
CA ASN A 48 -12.23 9.08 -8.85
C ASN A 48 -11.02 8.52 -8.09
N ALA A 49 -11.21 8.08 -6.84
CA ALA A 49 -10.17 7.38 -6.10
C ALA A 49 -10.01 5.93 -6.59
N LEU A 50 -8.75 5.51 -6.67
CA LEU A 50 -8.32 4.13 -6.87
C LEU A 50 -7.39 3.78 -5.73
N TRP A 51 -7.35 2.51 -5.32
CA TRP A 51 -6.35 2.09 -4.36
C TRP A 51 -5.74 0.74 -4.72
N LEU A 52 -4.50 0.55 -4.30
CA LEU A 52 -3.74 -0.68 -4.48
C LEU A 52 -3.31 -1.17 -3.11
N GLY A 53 -3.62 -2.42 -2.77
CA GLY A 53 -3.14 -3.05 -1.56
C GLY A 53 -1.64 -3.36 -1.66
N MET A 54 -0.87 -2.99 -0.65
CA MET A 54 0.60 -3.07 -0.64
C MET A 54 1.15 -4.13 0.33
N GLY A 55 0.30 -5.01 0.86
CA GLY A 55 0.68 -6.06 1.81
C GLY A 55 0.69 -5.63 3.27
N ASP A 56 0.88 -6.58 4.19
CA ASP A 56 0.90 -6.38 5.64
C ASP A 56 -0.39 -5.71 6.14
N TYR A 57 -1.54 -6.27 5.75
CA TYR A 57 -2.86 -5.74 6.09
C TYR A 57 -3.20 -5.90 7.57
N ALA A 58 -2.63 -6.92 8.19
CA ALA A 58 -2.71 -7.16 9.61
C ALA A 58 -1.33 -7.46 10.19
N ASP A 59 -1.22 -7.41 11.51
CA ASP A 59 0.03 -7.68 12.21
C ASP A 59 0.44 -9.13 11.99
N CYS A 60 -0.49 -10.09 11.99
CA CYS A 60 -0.24 -11.51 11.69
C CYS A 60 0.91 -12.16 12.49
N ILE A 61 1.37 -11.52 13.58
CA ILE A 61 2.37 -12.06 14.48
C ILE A 61 1.65 -12.96 15.47
N THR A 62 2.16 -14.17 15.64
CA THR A 62 1.60 -15.18 16.55
C THR A 62 2.64 -15.56 17.59
N PRO A 63 2.28 -16.29 18.66
CA PRO A 63 3.24 -16.80 19.64
C PRO A 63 4.42 -17.60 19.05
N SER A 64 4.26 -18.18 17.85
CA SER A 64 5.32 -18.90 17.13
C SER A 64 6.48 -17.97 16.73
N ASP A 65 6.22 -16.67 16.54
CA ASP A 65 7.24 -15.66 16.33
C ASP A 65 7.71 -15.07 17.66
N PHE A 66 8.50 -15.86 18.39
CA PHE A 66 9.03 -15.47 19.71
C PHE A 66 9.89 -14.20 19.70
N LYS A 67 10.33 -13.72 18.53
CA LYS A 67 11.15 -12.52 18.41
C LYS A 67 10.33 -11.25 18.41
N ARG A 68 9.15 -11.27 17.77
CA ARG A 68 8.29 -10.09 17.61
C ARG A 68 7.03 -10.14 18.48
N TRP A 69 6.55 -11.34 18.82
CA TRP A 69 5.31 -11.53 19.56
C TRP A 69 5.33 -10.87 20.94
N ASP A 70 4.25 -10.15 21.25
CA ASP A 70 3.98 -9.62 22.59
C ASP A 70 2.48 -9.51 22.81
N GLY A 71 1.90 -10.44 23.59
CA GLY A 71 0.45 -10.45 23.86
C GLY A 71 -0.07 -9.20 24.57
N ARG A 72 0.82 -8.40 25.19
CA ARG A 72 0.44 -7.18 25.93
C ARG A 72 0.08 -6.01 25.02
N ILE A 73 0.46 -6.06 23.75
CA ILE A 73 0.17 -5.00 22.77
C ILE A 73 -1.00 -5.35 21.84
N LEU A 74 -1.72 -6.44 22.09
CA LEU A 74 -2.89 -6.79 21.30
C LEU A 74 -3.96 -5.70 21.39
N ALA A 75 -4.56 -5.36 20.26
CA ALA A 75 -5.63 -4.37 20.20
C ALA A 75 -6.82 -4.80 21.08
N PRO A 76 -7.62 -3.88 21.65
CA PRO A 76 -8.68 -4.25 22.59
C PRO A 76 -9.72 -5.23 22.02
N TRP A 77 -9.99 -5.17 20.71
CA TRP A 77 -10.92 -6.07 20.02
C TRP A 77 -10.36 -7.48 19.76
N MET A 78 -9.07 -7.71 20.02
CA MET A 78 -8.44 -9.03 20.00
C MET A 78 -8.62 -9.79 21.32
N LYS A 79 -9.06 -9.11 22.40
CA LYS A 79 -9.25 -9.73 23.71
C LYS A 79 -10.28 -10.87 23.63
N GLY A 80 -9.93 -12.03 24.16
CA GLY A 80 -10.72 -13.27 24.05
C GLY A 80 -10.62 -13.99 22.69
N ASN A 81 -9.75 -13.52 21.79
CA ASN A 81 -9.44 -14.14 20.50
C ASN A 81 -7.91 -14.31 20.32
N GLU A 82 -7.16 -14.36 21.41
CA GLU A 82 -5.69 -14.43 21.42
C GLU A 82 -5.17 -15.74 20.80
N ASP A 83 -6.00 -16.79 20.76
CA ASP A 83 -5.73 -18.08 20.12
C ASP A 83 -6.25 -18.17 18.67
N ASN A 84 -6.95 -17.15 18.18
CA ASN A 84 -7.58 -17.12 16.86
C ASN A 84 -7.18 -15.87 16.06
N ILE A 85 -5.88 -15.58 16.04
CA ILE A 85 -5.32 -14.30 15.56
C ILE A 85 -5.66 -14.04 14.09
N GLY A 86 -5.29 -14.94 13.19
CA GLY A 86 -5.44 -14.78 11.74
C GLY A 86 -6.89 -14.49 11.33
N PRO A 87 -7.85 -15.39 11.61
CA PRO A 87 -9.26 -15.17 11.27
C PRO A 87 -9.84 -13.89 11.88
N THR A 88 -9.44 -13.55 13.10
CA THR A 88 -9.95 -12.34 13.78
C THR A 88 -9.44 -11.07 13.12
N GLN A 89 -8.17 -11.04 12.75
CA GLN A 89 -7.58 -9.93 12.01
C GLN A 89 -8.15 -9.83 10.59
N VAL A 90 -8.33 -10.92 9.85
CA VAL A 90 -8.98 -10.90 8.51
C VAL A 90 -10.35 -10.25 8.58
N ARG A 91 -11.19 -10.62 9.57
CA ARG A 91 -12.52 -10.00 9.74
C ARG A 91 -12.44 -8.50 9.98
N LYS A 92 -11.47 -8.04 10.78
CA LYS A 92 -11.29 -6.60 11.04
C LYS A 92 -10.77 -5.85 9.81
N VAL A 93 -9.83 -6.44 9.07
CA VAL A 93 -9.33 -5.86 7.81
C VAL A 93 -10.47 -5.70 6.81
N ASP A 94 -11.27 -6.75 6.59
CA ASP A 94 -12.43 -6.68 5.71
C ASP A 94 -13.47 -5.64 6.19
N GLU A 95 -13.76 -5.58 7.49
CA GLU A 95 -14.66 -4.56 8.06
C GLU A 95 -14.21 -3.14 7.70
N ILE A 96 -12.91 -2.84 7.85
CA ILE A 96 -12.36 -1.50 7.59
C ILE A 96 -12.34 -1.20 6.09
N LEU A 97 -11.95 -2.15 5.24
CA LEU A 97 -11.78 -1.94 3.80
C LEU A 97 -13.05 -2.14 2.98
N SER A 98 -14.08 -2.77 3.58
CA SER A 98 -15.37 -3.03 2.92
C SER A 98 -15.98 -1.82 2.20
N PRO A 99 -15.91 -0.59 2.72
CA PRO A 99 -16.49 0.57 2.05
C PRO A 99 -15.80 0.99 0.74
N ILE A 100 -14.62 0.44 0.44
CA ILE A 100 -13.78 0.85 -0.70
C ILE A 100 -13.34 -0.30 -1.61
N TRP A 101 -13.83 -1.53 -1.40
CA TRP A 101 -13.44 -2.68 -2.24
C TRP A 101 -13.72 -2.46 -3.74
N ASN A 102 -14.80 -1.75 -4.08
CA ASN A 102 -15.12 -1.40 -5.47
C ASN A 102 -14.07 -0.52 -6.19
N LYS A 103 -13.18 0.12 -5.42
CA LYS A 103 -12.10 0.99 -5.94
C LYS A 103 -10.73 0.29 -5.91
N CYS A 104 -10.66 -0.94 -5.41
CA CYS A 104 -9.43 -1.71 -5.31
C CYS A 104 -8.95 -2.13 -6.71
N LEU A 105 -7.66 -1.99 -6.95
CA LEU A 105 -6.98 -2.47 -8.16
C LEU A 105 -6.52 -3.93 -7.99
N GLY A 106 -6.10 -4.28 -6.79
CA GLY A 106 -5.61 -5.60 -6.41
C GLY A 106 -4.94 -5.57 -5.03
N LEU A 107 -4.65 -6.74 -4.49
CA LEU A 107 -3.99 -6.91 -3.20
C LEU A 107 -2.64 -7.58 -3.36
N ILE A 108 -1.57 -6.87 -3.01
CA ILE A 108 -0.22 -7.44 -2.90
C ILE A 108 -0.08 -8.18 -1.57
N GLU A 109 0.63 -9.31 -1.57
CA GLU A 109 1.01 -10.05 -0.35
C GLU A 109 2.23 -9.41 0.31
N GLY A 110 2.14 -9.16 1.61
CA GLY A 110 3.25 -8.71 2.45
C GLY A 110 3.93 -9.85 3.20
N ASN A 111 5.05 -9.53 3.87
CA ASN A 111 5.81 -10.55 4.57
C ASN A 111 5.13 -11.04 5.86
N HIS A 112 4.26 -10.22 6.48
CA HIS A 112 3.44 -10.65 7.62
C HIS A 112 2.35 -11.62 7.16
N ASP A 113 1.72 -11.33 6.01
CA ASP A 113 0.71 -12.20 5.40
C ASP A 113 1.33 -13.56 4.99
N GLU A 114 2.53 -13.55 4.40
CA GLU A 114 3.27 -14.78 4.05
C GLU A 114 3.70 -15.55 5.31
N ALA A 115 4.17 -14.86 6.35
CA ALA A 115 4.70 -15.49 7.55
C ALA A 115 3.65 -16.34 8.28
N ILE A 116 2.44 -15.82 8.47
CA ILE A 116 1.37 -16.58 9.13
C ILE A 116 0.94 -17.80 8.29
N ARG A 117 0.95 -17.70 6.96
CA ARG A 117 0.72 -18.85 6.06
C ARG A 117 1.78 -19.93 6.24
N ARG A 118 3.05 -19.53 6.31
CA ARG A 118 4.20 -20.45 6.36
C ARG A 118 4.41 -21.11 7.72
N PHE A 119 4.24 -20.35 8.80
CA PHE A 119 4.62 -20.77 10.15
C PHE A 119 3.42 -21.12 11.04
N ASN A 120 2.22 -20.71 10.65
CA ASN A 120 0.98 -20.99 11.39
C ASN A 120 -0.09 -21.67 10.54
N HIS A 121 0.20 -22.00 9.28
CA HIS A 121 -0.69 -22.72 8.37
C HIS A 121 -2.06 -22.04 8.16
N TYR A 122 -2.10 -20.71 8.28
CA TYR A 122 -3.30 -19.92 8.01
C TYR A 122 -3.07 -18.99 6.82
N ASP A 123 -3.77 -19.22 5.72
CA ASP A 123 -3.64 -18.42 4.51
C ASP A 123 -4.49 -17.13 4.61
N PHE A 124 -3.89 -16.13 5.24
CA PHE A 124 -4.50 -14.81 5.45
C PHE A 124 -4.93 -14.16 4.13
N MET A 125 -4.07 -14.22 3.10
CA MET A 125 -4.34 -13.58 1.81
C MET A 125 -5.52 -14.23 1.10
N SER A 126 -5.57 -15.55 1.04
CA SER A 126 -6.68 -16.27 0.40
C SER A 126 -8.01 -15.96 1.09
N GLU A 127 -8.04 -15.95 2.43
CA GLU A 127 -9.26 -15.64 3.20
C GLU A 127 -9.73 -14.19 3.02
N LEU A 128 -8.79 -13.22 3.02
CA LEU A 128 -9.11 -11.82 2.76
C LEU A 128 -9.67 -11.62 1.33
N LEU A 129 -9.07 -12.28 0.34
CA LEU A 129 -9.54 -12.23 -1.04
C LEU A 129 -10.93 -12.83 -1.18
N LEU A 130 -11.24 -13.96 -0.52
CA LEU A 130 -12.59 -14.53 -0.53
C LEU A 130 -13.62 -13.52 -0.02
N LYS A 131 -13.35 -12.87 1.13
CA LYS A 131 -14.24 -11.86 1.71
C LYS A 131 -14.40 -10.61 0.85
N ALA A 132 -13.33 -10.17 0.20
CA ALA A 132 -13.38 -9.05 -0.72
C ALA A 132 -14.24 -9.40 -1.95
N ASN A 133 -14.04 -10.60 -2.51
CA ASN A 133 -14.73 -11.09 -3.70
C ASN A 133 -16.22 -11.41 -3.50
N GLU A 134 -16.68 -11.62 -2.27
CA GLU A 134 -18.11 -11.62 -1.94
C GLU A 134 -18.79 -10.27 -2.22
N LYS A 135 -18.03 -9.18 -2.25
CA LYS A 135 -18.54 -7.81 -2.39
C LYS A 135 -18.19 -7.21 -3.75
N HIS A 136 -16.93 -7.33 -4.16
CA HIS A 136 -16.41 -6.80 -5.42
C HIS A 136 -15.25 -7.65 -5.94
N GLU A 137 -15.10 -7.75 -7.26
CA GLU A 137 -13.95 -8.45 -7.86
C GLU A 137 -12.64 -7.76 -7.44
N VAL A 138 -11.84 -8.47 -6.64
CA VAL A 138 -10.53 -8.03 -6.16
C VAL A 138 -9.51 -9.10 -6.52
N LYS A 139 -8.48 -8.66 -7.26
CA LYS A 139 -7.44 -9.54 -7.78
C LYS A 139 -6.33 -9.74 -6.74
N TYR A 140 -5.84 -10.98 -6.66
CA TYR A 140 -4.54 -11.23 -6.08
C TYR A 140 -3.45 -10.64 -6.98
N ALA A 141 -2.56 -9.83 -6.42
CA ALA A 141 -1.50 -9.16 -7.17
C ALA A 141 -0.11 -9.79 -6.95
N GLY A 142 -0.03 -10.91 -6.20
CA GLY A 142 1.26 -11.53 -5.83
C GLY A 142 2.04 -10.67 -4.84
N VAL A 143 3.34 -10.95 -4.66
CA VAL A 143 4.27 -10.11 -3.86
C VAL A 143 4.74 -8.87 -4.64
N SER A 144 4.56 -8.88 -5.96
CA SER A 144 4.83 -7.77 -6.87
C SER A 144 3.98 -7.87 -8.12
N CYS A 145 3.52 -6.72 -8.62
CA CYS A 145 2.69 -6.60 -9.81
C CYS A 145 3.05 -5.41 -10.69
N LEU A 146 2.57 -5.49 -11.93
CA LEU A 146 2.41 -4.37 -12.83
C LEU A 146 0.93 -4.02 -12.94
N VAL A 147 0.58 -2.75 -12.78
CA VAL A 147 -0.77 -2.26 -13.05
C VAL A 147 -0.72 -1.29 -14.22
N ARG A 148 -1.45 -1.57 -15.29
CA ARG A 148 -1.65 -0.66 -16.41
C ARG A 148 -3.00 0.03 -16.26
N LEU A 149 -2.96 1.33 -16.00
CA LEU A 149 -4.13 2.20 -16.04
C LEU A 149 -4.22 2.84 -17.43
N ASN A 150 -5.25 2.46 -18.18
CA ASN A 150 -5.52 3.01 -19.50
C ASN A 150 -6.70 3.99 -19.42
N PHE A 151 -6.43 5.29 -19.50
CA PHE A 151 -7.45 6.32 -19.46
C PHE A 151 -7.91 6.65 -20.87
N LYS A 152 -9.18 6.39 -21.19
CA LYS A 152 -9.79 6.70 -22.50
C LYS A 152 -10.69 7.92 -22.39
N ARG A 153 -10.47 8.92 -23.23
CA ARG A 153 -11.29 10.14 -23.20
C ARG A 153 -12.65 9.85 -23.82
N LYS A 154 -13.73 10.22 -23.12
CA LYS A 154 -15.10 10.06 -23.65
C LYS A 154 -15.25 10.82 -24.97
N ASN A 155 -15.90 10.18 -25.95
CA ASN A 155 -16.14 10.73 -27.28
C ASN A 155 -14.87 11.12 -28.06
N SER A 156 -13.74 10.45 -27.79
CA SER A 156 -12.47 10.66 -28.47
C SER A 156 -11.72 9.33 -28.61
N ASN A 157 -10.79 9.25 -29.57
CA ASN A 157 -9.85 8.14 -29.69
C ASN A 157 -8.57 8.35 -28.86
N GLU A 158 -8.50 9.45 -28.10
CA GLU A 158 -7.38 9.78 -27.21
C GLU A 158 -7.34 8.84 -26.00
N ALA A 159 -6.17 8.25 -25.76
CA ALA A 159 -5.94 7.38 -24.61
C ALA A 159 -4.54 7.59 -24.02
N HIS A 160 -4.45 7.52 -22.69
CA HIS A 160 -3.23 7.71 -21.93
C HIS A 160 -2.94 6.48 -21.07
N ASP A 161 -1.72 5.97 -21.13
CA ASP A 161 -1.29 4.78 -20.42
C ASP A 161 -0.33 5.14 -19.29
N TYR A 162 -0.66 4.69 -18.07
CA TYR A 162 0.21 4.77 -16.91
C TYR A 162 0.53 3.37 -16.39
N ILE A 163 1.82 3.05 -16.32
CA ILE A 163 2.32 1.78 -15.79
C ILE A 163 2.80 2.00 -14.36
N ILE A 164 2.21 1.25 -13.44
CA ILE A 164 2.60 1.19 -12.03
C ILE A 164 3.37 -0.10 -11.81
N HIS A 165 4.56 -0.01 -11.24
CA HIS A 165 5.29 -1.16 -10.70
C HIS A 165 5.21 -1.11 -9.18
N ALA A 166 4.59 -2.12 -8.59
CA ALA A 166 4.38 -2.18 -7.15
C ALA A 166 4.95 -3.48 -6.57
N ARG A 167 5.56 -3.36 -5.40
CA ARG A 167 6.11 -4.47 -4.62
C ARG A 167 5.93 -4.16 -3.15
N HIS A 168 5.59 -5.16 -2.32
CA HIS A 168 5.58 -4.95 -0.87
C HIS A 168 6.98 -4.52 -0.39
N GLY A 169 8.01 -5.25 -0.79
CA GLY A 169 9.41 -4.88 -0.57
C GLY A 169 10.10 -5.87 0.35
N GLU A 170 11.31 -5.52 0.77
CA GLU A 170 12.12 -6.30 1.71
C GLU A 170 13.20 -5.41 2.33
N GLY A 171 13.78 -5.88 3.44
CA GLY A 171 14.98 -5.31 4.05
C GLY A 171 14.75 -4.72 5.44
N ALA A 172 15.77 -4.05 5.97
CA ALA A 172 15.75 -3.51 7.34
C ALA A 172 16.30 -2.07 7.38
N ALA A 173 16.08 -1.29 6.32
CA ALA A 173 16.59 0.07 6.22
C ALA A 173 15.93 1.00 7.26
N ARG A 174 16.76 1.67 8.06
CA ARG A 174 16.31 2.55 9.16
C ARG A 174 16.49 4.04 8.88
N THR A 175 17.46 4.39 8.04
CA THR A 175 17.74 5.77 7.66
C THR A 175 16.95 6.15 6.41
N SER A 176 16.55 7.42 6.33
CA SER A 176 15.83 7.96 5.17
C SER A 176 16.60 7.74 3.86
N GLY A 177 17.93 7.93 3.86
CA GLY A 177 18.76 7.66 2.69
C GLY A 177 18.74 6.19 2.23
N ALA A 178 18.83 5.23 3.16
CA ALA A 178 18.78 3.81 2.81
C ALA A 178 17.41 3.40 2.26
N ARG A 179 16.33 3.95 2.82
CA ARG A 179 14.96 3.77 2.32
C ARG A 179 14.76 4.36 0.92
N ALA A 180 15.20 5.59 0.70
CA ALA A 180 15.18 6.24 -0.61
C ALA A 180 15.97 5.43 -1.65
N LEU A 181 17.13 4.89 -1.28
CA LEU A 181 17.92 4.03 -2.16
C LEU A 181 17.22 2.71 -2.49
N ALA A 182 16.49 2.12 -1.54
CA ALA A 182 15.75 0.88 -1.77
C ALA A 182 14.67 1.07 -2.85
N VAL A 183 13.85 2.14 -2.75
CA VAL A 183 12.82 2.41 -3.76
C VAL A 183 13.43 2.86 -5.10
N LEU A 184 14.57 3.57 -5.09
CA LEU A 184 15.30 3.92 -6.31
C LEU A 184 15.81 2.68 -7.05
N ARG A 185 16.36 1.69 -6.33
CA ARG A 185 16.77 0.41 -6.93
C ARG A 185 15.58 -0.35 -7.52
N LEU A 186 14.45 -0.35 -6.83
CA LEU A 186 13.22 -0.95 -7.35
C LEU A 186 12.77 -0.26 -8.65
N SER A 187 12.85 1.07 -8.74
CA SER A 187 12.43 1.78 -9.94
C SER A 187 13.30 1.42 -11.16
N GLN A 188 14.57 1.06 -10.95
CA GLN A 188 15.49 0.62 -12.01
C GLN A 188 15.13 -0.76 -12.57
N SER A 189 14.45 -1.62 -11.80
CA SER A 189 14.03 -2.95 -12.28
C SER A 189 12.91 -2.89 -13.31
N MET A 190 12.12 -1.81 -13.32
CA MET A 190 11.09 -1.56 -14.34
C MET A 190 11.21 -0.14 -14.88
N VAL A 191 12.14 0.03 -15.83
CA VAL A 191 12.45 1.34 -16.42
C VAL A 191 11.25 1.98 -17.16
N ASN A 192 10.27 1.18 -17.59
CA ASN A 192 9.11 1.68 -18.31
C ASN A 192 7.92 2.05 -17.40
N ALA A 193 8.06 1.94 -16.08
CA ALA A 193 7.01 2.35 -15.14
C ALA A 193 6.98 3.87 -14.95
N ASN A 194 5.78 4.44 -14.98
CA ASN A 194 5.50 5.82 -14.60
C ASN A 194 5.50 5.97 -13.07
N ILE A 195 5.04 4.96 -12.35
CA ILE A 195 4.94 4.99 -10.88
C ILE A 195 5.60 3.74 -10.32
N THR A 196 6.49 3.89 -9.35
CA THR A 196 7.07 2.79 -8.56
C THR A 196 6.65 2.91 -7.09
N LEU A 197 6.09 1.83 -6.54
CA LEU A 197 5.58 1.76 -5.17
C LEU A 197 6.29 0.66 -4.38
N MET A 198 6.72 0.99 -3.16
CA MET A 198 7.34 0.05 -2.23
C MET A 198 6.80 0.22 -0.80
N GLY A 199 6.32 -0.85 -0.17
CA GLY A 199 5.93 -0.87 1.25
C GLY A 199 7.08 -1.28 2.18
N HIS A 200 6.72 -2.02 3.24
CA HIS A 200 7.59 -2.76 4.17
C HIS A 200 8.44 -1.93 5.14
N LEU A 201 9.07 -0.84 4.67
CA LEU A 201 10.06 -0.08 5.45
C LEU A 201 9.45 1.06 6.29
N HIS A 202 8.11 1.15 6.31
CA HIS A 202 7.29 2.07 7.11
C HIS A 202 7.63 3.56 6.92
N GLY A 203 8.08 3.91 5.72
CA GLY A 203 8.52 5.24 5.33
C GLY A 203 7.73 5.81 4.16
N GLN A 204 7.91 7.10 3.87
CA GLN A 204 7.36 7.78 2.68
C GLN A 204 8.46 8.53 1.92
N GLU A 205 9.66 7.97 1.94
CA GLU A 205 10.78 8.44 1.15
C GLU A 205 10.43 8.28 -0.33
N SER A 206 10.66 9.34 -1.08
CA SER A 206 10.36 9.42 -2.51
C SER A 206 11.52 10.18 -3.12
N PRO A 207 12.56 9.48 -3.59
CA PRO A 207 13.71 10.10 -4.20
C PRO A 207 13.33 10.76 -5.52
N ASP A 208 14.05 11.82 -5.89
CA ASP A 208 13.93 12.39 -7.21
C ASP A 208 14.42 11.38 -8.25
N ILE A 209 13.60 11.16 -9.28
CA ILE A 209 13.95 10.30 -10.41
C ILE A 209 13.93 11.16 -11.66
N PRO A 210 15.00 11.14 -12.48
CA PRO A 210 15.00 11.85 -13.76
C PRO A 210 13.90 11.29 -14.67
N GLN A 211 13.29 12.18 -15.45
CA GLN A 211 12.39 11.76 -16.54
C GLN A 211 13.08 10.74 -17.42
N ARG A 212 12.30 9.76 -17.89
CA ARG A 212 12.81 8.70 -18.74
C ARG A 212 12.44 8.96 -20.20
N LEU A 213 13.30 8.50 -21.09
CA LEU A 213 13.12 8.63 -22.53
C LEU A 213 12.61 7.32 -23.12
N VAL A 214 11.66 7.42 -24.04
CA VAL A 214 11.16 6.29 -24.83
C VAL A 214 11.11 6.69 -26.31
N LEU A 215 11.46 5.75 -27.19
CA LEU A 215 11.27 5.89 -28.63
C LEU A 215 9.90 5.30 -29.01
N ARG A 216 8.95 6.14 -29.42
CA ARG A 216 7.64 5.70 -29.93
C ARG A 216 7.38 6.31 -31.30
N SER A 217 7.08 5.46 -32.28
CA SER A 217 6.77 5.88 -33.65
C SER A 217 7.84 6.81 -34.24
N GLY A 218 9.13 6.48 -34.01
CA GLY A 218 10.27 7.26 -34.49
C GLY A 218 10.52 8.59 -33.75
N LYS A 219 9.77 8.91 -32.70
CA LYS A 219 9.94 10.12 -31.88
C LYS A 219 10.43 9.78 -30.48
N ILE A 220 11.46 10.51 -30.03
CA ILE A 220 11.90 10.47 -28.63
C ILE A 220 10.89 11.27 -27.80
N LYS A 221 10.33 10.63 -26.78
CA LYS A 221 9.44 11.26 -25.81
C LYS A 221 10.00 11.09 -24.41
N ALA A 222 9.96 12.16 -23.61
CA ALA A 222 10.14 12.06 -22.18
C ALA A 222 8.80 11.71 -21.52
N PHE A 223 8.83 10.97 -20.42
CA PHE A 223 7.67 10.77 -19.57
C PHE A 223 8.04 10.95 -18.09
N GLU A 224 7.07 11.43 -17.33
CA GLU A 224 7.20 11.66 -15.89
C GLU A 224 7.26 10.33 -15.13
N THR A 225 8.10 10.30 -14.10
CA THR A 225 8.28 9.14 -13.22
C THR A 225 8.22 9.52 -11.76
N ILE A 226 7.46 8.77 -10.98
CA ILE A 226 7.40 8.86 -9.53
C ILE A 226 7.90 7.55 -8.94
N ALA A 227 8.75 7.61 -7.92
CA ALA A 227 8.95 6.47 -7.02
C ALA A 227 8.76 6.89 -5.58
N THR A 228 8.00 6.10 -4.84
CA THR A 228 7.70 6.42 -3.45
C THR A 228 7.51 5.18 -2.62
N MET A 229 7.91 5.27 -1.36
CA MET A 229 7.43 4.36 -0.35
C MET A 229 5.98 4.66 0.02
N THR A 230 5.25 3.63 0.46
CA THR A 230 3.79 3.68 0.64
C THR A 230 3.35 4.02 2.06
N GLY A 231 4.28 4.24 2.99
CA GLY A 231 4.00 4.56 4.38
C GLY A 231 3.58 3.35 5.20
N ALA A 232 2.94 3.59 6.35
CA ALA A 232 2.42 2.55 7.23
C ALA A 232 1.35 3.13 8.17
N TRP A 233 0.63 2.27 8.90
CA TRP A 233 -0.24 2.69 10.01
C TRP A 233 0.25 2.21 11.37
N LEU A 234 1.40 1.52 11.44
CA LEU A 234 2.01 1.12 12.70
C LEU A 234 2.82 2.25 13.34
N LYS A 235 2.43 2.70 14.54
CA LYS A 235 3.21 3.65 15.34
C LYS A 235 4.43 2.94 15.95
N ALA A 236 5.63 3.37 15.58
CA ALA A 236 6.84 2.83 16.18
C ALA A 236 6.88 3.04 17.71
N TYR A 237 6.50 4.23 18.18
CA TYR A 237 6.57 4.65 19.59
C TYR A 237 5.19 5.08 20.11
N MET A 238 4.87 4.73 21.36
CA MET A 238 3.67 5.18 22.07
C MET A 238 3.93 5.32 23.56
N GLN A 239 3.47 6.42 24.16
CA GLN A 239 3.63 6.64 25.60
C GLN A 239 2.65 5.79 26.42
N GLY A 240 3.13 5.15 27.49
CA GLY A 240 2.27 4.39 28.42
C GLY A 240 1.79 3.03 27.90
N VAL A 241 2.32 2.58 26.76
CA VAL A 241 1.99 1.30 26.12
C VAL A 241 3.28 0.45 26.04
N PRO A 242 3.22 -0.87 26.27
CA PRO A 242 4.39 -1.73 26.08
C PRO A 242 4.96 -1.61 24.66
N PRO A 243 6.29 -1.63 24.47
CA PRO A 243 6.88 -1.32 23.17
C PRO A 243 6.64 -2.45 22.17
N CYS A 244 6.23 -2.08 20.95
CA CYS A 244 6.20 -2.96 19.79
C CYS A 244 7.61 -3.29 19.27
N TYR A 245 7.71 -4.20 18.29
CA TYR A 245 9.01 -4.64 17.76
C TYR A 245 9.83 -3.50 17.14
N LEU A 246 9.18 -2.48 16.55
CA LEU A 246 9.87 -1.33 15.96
C LEU A 246 10.63 -0.51 17.00
N GLU A 247 10.00 -0.23 18.14
CA GLU A 247 10.65 0.47 19.26
C GLU A 247 11.79 -0.35 19.84
N ARG A 248 11.58 -1.66 20.04
CA ARG A 248 12.63 -2.58 20.53
C ARG A 248 13.85 -2.63 19.61
N TRP A 249 13.65 -2.46 18.30
CA TRP A 249 14.73 -2.45 17.32
C TRP A 249 15.34 -1.06 17.09
N GLY A 250 14.82 -0.01 17.73
CA GLY A 250 15.30 1.36 17.56
C GLY A 250 15.04 1.91 16.15
N CYS A 251 13.91 1.56 15.55
CA CYS A 251 13.49 2.11 14.26
C CYS A 251 13.06 3.58 14.41
N SER A 252 13.34 4.41 13.41
CA SER A 252 12.82 5.79 13.36
C SER A 252 11.28 5.82 13.46
N PRO A 253 10.67 6.89 14.00
CA PRO A 253 9.22 7.05 14.00
C PRO A 253 8.61 6.83 12.61
N SER A 254 7.55 6.02 12.54
CA SER A 254 6.88 5.69 11.29
C SER A 254 6.14 6.90 10.70
N THR A 255 6.14 7.02 9.37
CA THR A 255 5.28 7.99 8.69
C THR A 255 3.88 7.41 8.54
N LEU A 256 2.92 7.93 9.31
CA LEU A 256 1.55 7.41 9.33
C LEU A 256 0.74 7.81 8.09
N GLY A 257 0.07 6.84 7.47
CA GLY A 257 -0.73 7.00 6.27
C GLY A 257 0.02 6.61 5.00
N CYS A 258 -0.57 6.87 3.84
CA CYS A 258 0.04 6.66 2.52
C CYS A 258 0.23 7.98 1.74
N PRO A 259 1.13 8.04 0.75
CA PRO A 259 1.14 9.13 -0.21
C PRO A 259 -0.10 9.07 -1.10
N ARG A 260 -0.48 10.19 -1.70
CA ARG A 260 -1.49 10.27 -2.77
C ARG A 260 -0.78 10.56 -4.08
N ILE A 261 -1.15 9.85 -5.13
CA ILE A 261 -0.66 10.15 -6.47
C ILE A 261 -1.83 10.63 -7.29
N VAL A 262 -1.86 11.93 -7.56
CA VAL A 262 -2.88 12.55 -8.41
C VAL A 262 -2.44 12.37 -9.86
N ILE A 263 -3.34 11.84 -10.68
CA ILE A 263 -3.13 11.60 -12.11
C ILE A 263 -4.12 12.49 -12.86
N GLU A 264 -3.59 13.27 -13.81
CA GLU A 264 -4.37 14.15 -14.68
C GLU A 264 -4.16 13.70 -16.13
N PRO A 265 -4.96 12.73 -16.61
CA PRO A 265 -4.71 12.07 -17.89
C PRO A 265 -4.61 13.05 -19.05
N GLN A 266 -5.48 14.07 -19.06
CA GLN A 266 -5.53 15.06 -20.14
C GLN A 266 -4.21 15.84 -20.34
N HIS A 267 -3.42 15.97 -19.29
CA HIS A 267 -2.19 16.76 -19.29
C HIS A 267 -0.93 15.87 -19.23
N ASP A 268 -1.08 14.54 -19.28
CA ASP A 268 0.01 13.58 -19.05
C ASP A 268 0.80 13.87 -17.75
N ARG A 269 0.12 14.37 -16.72
CA ARG A 269 0.74 14.86 -15.49
C ARG A 269 0.42 13.98 -14.29
N MET A 270 1.42 13.80 -13.43
CA MET A 270 1.25 13.18 -12.12
C MET A 270 1.73 14.13 -11.02
N THR A 271 1.17 14.01 -9.82
CA THR A 271 1.62 14.78 -8.66
C THR A 271 1.63 13.89 -7.43
N LEU A 272 2.77 13.85 -6.74
CA LEU A 272 2.95 13.11 -5.50
C LEU A 272 2.68 14.01 -4.29
N GLU A 273 1.64 13.70 -3.54
CA GLU A 273 1.31 14.38 -2.29
C GLU A 273 1.66 13.45 -1.11
N LYS A 274 2.70 13.81 -0.36
CA LYS A 274 3.11 13.03 0.83
C LYS A 274 2.23 13.37 2.02
N THR A 275 1.93 12.38 2.85
CA THR A 275 1.22 12.62 4.11
C THR A 275 2.22 13.08 5.17
N ARG A 276 2.29 14.39 5.41
CA ARG A 276 3.03 14.98 6.53
C ARG A 276 2.06 15.53 7.58
N LYS A 277 1.34 14.64 8.28
CA LYS A 277 0.57 15.04 9.46
C LYS A 277 1.44 14.91 10.70
N ILE A 278 1.73 16.04 11.37
CA ILE A 278 2.28 16.03 12.73
C ILE A 278 1.16 15.46 13.61
N ARG A 279 1.41 14.33 14.25
CA ARG A 279 0.44 13.64 15.11
C ARG A 279 1.10 13.38 16.46
N VAL A 280 0.36 13.68 17.54
CA VAL A 280 0.79 13.40 18.91
C VAL A 280 0.92 11.88 19.04
N LEU A 281 2.08 11.42 19.53
CA LEU A 281 2.41 10.01 19.73
C LEU A 281 1.66 9.44 20.92
#